data_AF-A0A9E1ZT71-F1
#
_entry.id   AF-A0A9E1ZT71-F1
#
_cell.length_a   1.000
_cell.length_b   1.000
_cell.length_c   1.000
_cell.angle_alpha   90.00
_cell.angle_beta   90.00
_cell.angle_gamma   90.00
#
_symmetry.space_group_name_H-M   'P 1'
#
loop_
_entity.id
_entity.type
_entity.pdbx_description
1 polymer ?
#
loop_
_entity_poly.entity_id
_entity_poly.type
_entity_poly.pdbx_seq_one_letter_code
_entity_poly.pdbx_strand_id
1 'polypeptide(L)'
;MLSRKRILVTGGAGFLGSHLCDRLVADGHDVICADNYFTGTKDNIVHLMNNAHFEVLRHDVTFPLYVEIDEIYNLACPASPVHYQYDPVQTTKTTVHGAINMLGLAKRTGAKILQ
;
A
#
# COMPACT_ATOMS: atom_id res chain seq x y z
N MET A 1 -24.85 0.33 -9.54
CA MET A 1 -23.49 0.10 -10.06
C MET A 1 -22.52 0.51 -8.97
N LEU A 2 -21.60 -0.36 -8.55
CA LEU A 2 -20.46 0.06 -7.74
C LEU A 2 -19.64 1.02 -8.63
N SER A 3 -19.46 2.27 -8.18
CA SER A 3 -18.56 3.21 -8.84
C SER A 3 -17.15 2.64 -8.82
N ARG A 4 -16.43 2.72 -9.95
CA ARG A 4 -14.98 2.51 -9.96
C ARG A 4 -14.34 3.50 -8.99
N LYS A 5 -13.34 3.03 -8.24
CA LYS A 5 -12.59 3.79 -7.24
C LYS A 5 -11.10 3.67 -7.55
N ARG A 6 -10.34 4.67 -7.13
CA ARG A 6 -8.88 4.63 -7.12
C ARG A 6 -8.38 4.32 -5.72
N ILE A 7 -7.73 3.17 -5.56
CA ILE A 7 -7.44 2.56 -4.26
C ILE A 7 -5.93 2.43 -4.08
N LEU A 8 -5.41 2.93 -2.95
CA LEU A 8 -4.02 2.77 -2.56
C LEU A 8 -3.88 1.56 -1.62
N VAL A 9 -2.96 0.66 -1.95
CA VAL A 9 -2.54 -0.44 -1.06
C VAL A 9 -1.07 -0.24 -0.71
N THR A 10 -0.78 0.15 0.54
CA THR A 10 0.61 0.19 1.02
C THR A 10 1.03 -1.20 1.49
N GLY A 11 2.29 -1.59 1.27
CA GLY A 11 2.70 -2.98 1.48
C GLY A 11 2.07 -3.93 0.44
N GLY A 12 1.67 -3.39 -0.72
CA GLY A 12 0.95 -4.12 -1.77
C GLY A 12 1.77 -5.22 -2.44
N ALA A 13 3.10 -5.23 -2.29
CA ALA A 13 3.95 -6.32 -2.76
C ALA A 13 4.26 -7.35 -1.67
N GLY A 14 3.68 -7.19 -0.47
CA GLY A 14 3.70 -8.18 0.61
C GLY A 14 2.70 -9.32 0.40
N PHE A 15 2.65 -10.24 1.36
CA PHE A 15 1.77 -11.42 1.29
C PHE A 15 0.28 -11.04 1.20
N LEU A 16 -0.28 -10.35 2.20
CA LEU A 16 -1.70 -9.97 2.15
C LEU A 16 -1.98 -8.89 1.11
N GLY A 17 -1.07 -7.93 0.96
CA GLY A 17 -1.24 -6.79 0.06
C GLY A 17 -1.39 -7.19 -1.41
N SER A 18 -0.62 -8.18 -1.87
CA SER A 18 -0.68 -8.63 -3.27
C SER A 18 -1.99 -9.32 -3.60
N HIS A 19 -2.47 -10.19 -2.71
CA HIS A 19 -3.79 -10.82 -2.84
C HIS A 19 -4.93 -9.80 -2.81
N LEU A 20 -4.80 -8.73 -1.99
CA LEU A 20 -5.77 -7.64 -2.00
C LEU A 20 -5.74 -6.87 -3.33
N CYS A 21 -4.55 -6.60 -3.88
CA CYS A 21 -4.41 -5.99 -5.19
C CYS A 21 -5.12 -6.80 -6.28
N ASP A 22 -4.91 -8.13 -6.32
CA ASP A 22 -5.60 -9.02 -7.25
C ASP A 22 -7.11 -8.89 -7.16
N ARG A 23 -7.64 -8.94 -5.93
CA ARG A 23 -9.09 -8.86 -5.69
C ARG A 23 -9.68 -7.54 -6.15
N LEU A 24 -9.03 -6.42 -5.82
CA LEU A 24 -9.51 -5.07 -6.14
C LEU A 24 -9.45 -4.78 -7.64
N VAL A 25 -8.40 -5.24 -8.32
CA VAL A 25 -8.31 -5.16 -9.79
C VAL A 25 -9.39 -6.01 -10.44
N ALA A 26 -9.64 -7.23 -9.94
CA ALA A 26 -10.71 -8.09 -10.43
C ALA A 26 -12.12 -7.52 -10.20
N ASP A 27 -12.31 -6.70 -9.16
CA ASP A 27 -13.54 -5.91 -8.92
C ASP A 27 -13.68 -4.69 -9.84
N GLY A 28 -12.67 -4.42 -10.68
CA GLY A 28 -12.70 -3.33 -11.67
C GLY A 28 -12.27 -1.99 -11.11
N HIS A 29 -11.57 -1.94 -9.97
CA HIS A 29 -10.99 -0.72 -9.40
C HIS A 29 -9.62 -0.39 -9.99
N ASP A 30 -9.24 0.89 -9.96
CA ASP A 30 -7.87 1.32 -10.28
C ASP A 30 -7.03 1.22 -9.01
N VAL A 31 -5.99 0.38 -9.02
CA VAL A 31 -5.20 0.05 -7.84
C VAL A 31 -3.79 0.59 -7.96
N ILE A 32 -3.35 1.33 -6.95
CA ILE A 32 -1.98 1.77 -6.77
C ILE A 32 -1.35 0.91 -5.67
N CYS A 33 -0.37 0.10 -6.01
CA CYS A 33 0.48 -0.62 -5.06
C CYS A 33 1.68 0.25 -4.67
N ALA A 34 1.79 0.62 -3.39
CA ALA A 34 2.96 1.31 -2.84
C ALA A 34 3.80 0.38 -1.96
N ASP A 35 5.04 0.11 -2.34
CA ASP A 35 5.93 -0.79 -1.60
C ASP A 35 7.41 -0.41 -1.77
N ASN A 36 8.21 -0.54 -0.71
CA ASN A 36 9.65 -0.30 -0.76
C ASN A 36 10.47 -1.59 -0.98
N TYR A 37 9.80 -2.76 -0.99
CA TYR A 37 10.34 -4.11 -1.10
C TYR A 37 11.26 -4.51 0.07
N PHE A 38 11.02 -3.98 1.28
CA PHE A 38 11.81 -4.36 2.45
C PHE A 38 11.56 -5.83 2.84
N THR A 39 10.29 -6.25 2.90
CA THR A 39 9.90 -7.66 3.11
C THR A 39 9.05 -8.24 1.98
N GLY A 40 8.47 -7.38 1.14
CA GLY A 40 7.74 -7.79 -0.07
C GLY A 40 8.68 -8.08 -1.25
N THR A 41 8.12 -8.65 -2.32
CA THR A 41 8.84 -8.92 -3.58
C THR A 41 8.00 -8.51 -4.77
N LYS A 42 8.66 -8.03 -5.83
CA LYS A 42 8.01 -7.71 -7.12
C LYS A 42 7.33 -8.93 -7.74
N ASP A 43 7.85 -10.12 -7.48
CA ASP A 43 7.29 -11.36 -8.03
C ASP A 43 5.84 -11.59 -7.59
N ASN A 44 5.42 -11.05 -6.45
CA ASN A 44 4.05 -11.14 -5.95
C ASN A 44 3.04 -10.30 -6.77
N ILE A 45 3.49 -9.38 -7.61
CA ILE A 45 2.62 -8.44 -8.34
C ILE A 45 2.96 -8.34 -9.84
N VAL A 46 3.97 -9.08 -10.32
CA VAL A 46 4.47 -8.97 -11.69
C VAL A 46 3.39 -9.28 -12.73
N HIS A 47 2.49 -10.22 -12.43
CA HIS A 47 1.36 -10.59 -13.28
C HIS A 47 0.33 -9.48 -13.45
N LEU A 48 0.27 -8.52 -12.51
CA LEU A 48 -0.61 -7.36 -12.59
C LEU A 48 -0.01 -6.20 -13.39
N MET A 49 1.31 -6.17 -13.63
CA MET A 49 2.01 -4.98 -14.18
C MET A 49 1.58 -4.58 -15.60
N ASN A 50 0.98 -5.50 -16.36
CA ASN A 50 0.44 -5.22 -17.70
C ASN A 50 -1.04 -4.81 -17.70
N ASN A 51 -1.68 -4.76 -16.53
CA ASN A 51 -3.08 -4.36 -16.41
C ASN A 51 -3.20 -2.83 -16.38
N ALA A 52 -4.04 -2.25 -17.24
CA ALA A 52 -4.27 -0.81 -17.31
C ALA A 52 -4.86 -0.20 -16.01
N HIS A 53 -5.40 -1.04 -15.12
CA HIS A 53 -5.97 -0.66 -13.84
C HIS A 53 -5.03 -0.91 -12.65
N PHE A 54 -3.75 -1.23 -12.90
CA PHE A 54 -2.76 -1.47 -11.86
C PHE A 54 -1.50 -0.63 -12.06
N GLU A 55 -1.12 0.11 -11.03
CA GLU A 55 0.08 0.94 -10.99
C GLU A 55 0.94 0.54 -9.80
N VAL A 56 2.27 0.52 -9.98
CA VAL A 56 3.22 0.21 -8.90
C VAL A 56 4.11 1.42 -8.64
N LEU A 57 4.10 1.88 -7.39
CA LEU A 57 4.98 2.92 -6.89
C LEU A 57 5.99 2.30 -5.94
N ARG A 58 7.28 2.39 -6.30
CA ARG A 58 8.34 2.07 -5.34
C ARG A 58 8.44 3.22 -4.34
N HIS A 59 7.82 3.05 -3.18
CA HIS A 59 7.67 4.12 -2.19
C HIS A 59 7.78 3.60 -0.77
N ASP A 60 8.49 4.34 0.07
CA ASP A 60 8.53 4.09 1.51
C ASP A 60 7.55 5.05 2.20
N VAL A 61 6.58 4.50 2.93
CA VAL A 61 5.51 5.27 3.59
C VAL A 61 6.02 6.30 4.60
N THR A 62 7.27 6.19 5.05
CA THR A 62 7.91 7.19 5.91
C THR A 62 8.16 8.52 5.19
N PHE A 63 8.09 8.55 3.86
CA PHE A 63 8.07 9.79 3.08
C PHE A 63 6.65 10.18 2.68
N PRO A 64 6.34 11.49 2.59
CA PRO A 64 5.05 11.96 2.08
C PRO A 64 4.73 11.41 0.68
N LEU A 65 3.47 11.05 0.46
CA LEU A 65 2.96 10.59 -0.84
C LEU A 65 1.80 11.48 -1.26
N TYR A 66 1.82 11.95 -2.51
CA TYR A 66 0.80 12.84 -3.07
C TYR A 66 0.15 12.18 -4.28
N VAL A 67 -0.96 11.49 -4.04
CA VAL A 67 -1.78 10.83 -5.06
C VAL A 67 -3.25 11.09 -4.81
N GLU A 68 -4.06 11.12 -5.86
CA GLU A 68 -5.53 11.28 -5.75
C GLU A 68 -6.19 9.90 -5.67
N ILE A 69 -6.85 9.62 -4.56
CA ILE A 69 -7.36 8.30 -4.19
C ILE A 69 -8.65 8.42 -3.36
N ASP A 70 -9.50 7.40 -3.45
CA ASP A 70 -10.78 7.29 -2.73
C ASP A 70 -10.67 6.44 -1.46
N GLU A 71 -9.79 5.43 -1.46
CA GLU A 71 -9.59 4.49 -0.35
C GLU A 71 -8.11 4.14 -0.15
N ILE A 72 -7.71 3.93 1.10
CA ILE A 72 -6.37 3.47 1.51
C ILE A 72 -6.51 2.19 2.32
N TYR A 73 -5.79 1.16 1.91
CA TYR A 73 -5.50 -0.02 2.73
C TYR A 73 -4.03 0.04 3.14
N ASN A 74 -3.77 0.44 4.39
CA ASN A 74 -2.42 0.63 4.88
C ASN A 74 -1.85 -0.66 5.49
N LEU A 75 -1.22 -1.51 4.68
CA LEU A 75 -0.67 -2.79 5.13
C LEU A 75 0.87 -2.78 5.24
N ALA A 76 1.52 -1.63 5.03
CA ALA A 76 2.97 -1.47 5.16
C ALA A 76 3.42 -1.59 6.63
N CYS A 77 3.86 -2.79 7.01
CA CYS A 77 4.50 -3.06 8.30
C CYS A 77 5.28 -4.39 8.23
N PRO A 78 6.50 -4.49 8.79
CA PRO A 78 7.17 -5.77 8.95
C PRO A 78 6.39 -6.67 9.94
N ALA A 79 5.78 -7.75 9.44
CA ALA A 79 4.86 -8.57 10.24
C ALA A 79 5.53 -9.67 11.10
N SER A 80 6.76 -10.08 10.78
CA SER A 80 7.46 -11.17 11.50
C SER A 80 8.32 -10.62 12.65
N PRO A 81 8.38 -11.29 13.82
CA PRO A 81 9.26 -10.92 14.93
C PRO A 81 10.71 -10.71 14.54
N VAL A 82 11.23 -11.57 13.67
CA VAL A 82 12.60 -11.45 13.18
C VAL A 82 12.79 -10.14 12.42
N HIS A 83 11.82 -9.72 11.62
CA HIS A 83 11.92 -8.53 10.77
C HIS A 83 11.68 -7.23 11.54
N TYR A 84 10.70 -7.18 12.45
CA TYR A 84 10.45 -5.95 13.20
C TYR A 84 11.47 -5.72 14.33
N GLN A 85 12.15 -6.77 14.82
CA GLN A 85 13.23 -6.64 15.81
C GLN A 85 14.59 -6.33 15.17
N TYR A 86 14.76 -6.60 13.88
CA TYR A 86 16.00 -6.35 13.16
C TYR A 86 16.39 -4.86 13.17
N ASP A 87 15.42 -3.99 12.88
CA ASP A 87 15.58 -2.55 12.97
C ASP A 87 14.34 -1.93 13.67
N PRO A 88 14.39 -1.75 15.00
CA PRO A 88 13.27 -1.20 15.76
C PRO A 88 13.02 0.29 15.44
N VAL A 89 14.05 1.03 15.00
CA VAL A 89 13.91 2.43 14.59
C VAL A 89 13.13 2.51 13.29
N GLN A 90 13.51 1.72 12.29
CA GLN A 90 12.80 1.67 11.01
C GLN A 90 11.38 1.12 11.16
N THR A 91 11.19 0.12 12.02
CA THR A 91 9.85 -0.39 12.37
C THR A 91 8.97 0.71 12.94
N THR A 92 9.48 1.47 13.92
CA THR A 92 8.74 2.57 14.54
C THR A 92 8.42 3.67 13.53
N LYS A 93 9.37 4.04 12.66
CA LYS A 93 9.13 4.98 11.57
C LYS A 93 8.03 4.48 10.64
N THR A 94 8.09 3.22 10.21
CA THR A 94 7.12 2.65 9.28
C THR A 94 5.72 2.62 9.89
N THR A 95 5.58 2.08 11.11
CA THR A 95 4.28 1.91 11.77
C THR A 95 3.67 3.21 12.28
N VAL A 96 4.48 4.16 12.77
CA VAL A 96 3.97 5.42 13.35
C VAL A 96 4.06 6.56 12.34
N HIS A 97 5.25 6.87 11.85
CA HIS A 97 5.44 8.00 10.93
C HIS A 97 4.79 7.72 9.57
N GLY A 98 4.88 6.49 9.07
CA GLY A 98 4.17 6.06 7.88
C GLY A 98 2.65 6.14 8.01
N ALA A 99 2.10 5.71 9.16
CA ALA A 99 0.67 5.87 9.43
C ALA A 99 0.24 7.34 9.47
N ILE A 100 1.04 8.23 10.06
CA ILE A 100 0.77 9.68 10.05
C ILE A 100 0.72 10.22 8.61
N ASN A 101 1.65 9.82 7.75
CA ASN A 101 1.64 10.23 6.34
C ASN A 101 0.39 9.74 5.61
N MET A 102 -0.03 8.48 5.83
CA MET A 102 -1.24 7.93 5.20
C MET A 102 -2.53 8.56 5.73
N LEU A 103 -2.59 8.86 7.03
CA LEU A 103 -3.70 9.63 7.62
C LEU A 103 -3.75 11.06 7.07
N GLY A 104 -2.59 11.69 6.88
CA GLY A 104 -2.47 13.01 6.24
C GLY A 104 -2.96 12.99 4.79
N LEU A 105 -2.60 11.96 4.03
CA LEU A 105 -3.10 11.74 2.68
C LEU A 105 -4.62 11.55 2.66
N ALA A 106 -5.16 10.65 3.51
CA ALA A 106 -6.59 10.42 3.62
C ALA A 106 -7.36 11.70 3.96
N LYS A 107 -6.84 12.51 4.90
CA LYS A 107 -7.42 13.81 5.25
C LYS A 107 -7.43 14.77 4.05
N ARG A 108 -6.36 14.80 3.26
CA ARG A 108 -6.21 15.69 2.10
C ARG A 108 -7.19 15.34 0.98
N THR A 109 -7.38 14.04 0.70
CA THR A 109 -8.23 13.57 -0.40
C THR A 109 -9.67 13.28 0.01
N GLY A 110 -9.96 13.23 1.32
CA GLY A 110 -11.25 12.79 1.84
C GLY A 110 -11.45 11.27 1.78
N ALA A 111 -10.37 10.51 1.60
CA ALA A 111 -10.42 9.06 1.45
C ALA A 111 -10.75 8.33 2.75
N LYS A 112 -11.39 7.16 2.60
CA LYS A 112 -11.50 6.20 3.71
C LYS A 112 -10.17 5.47 3.87
N ILE A 113 -9.79 5.18 5.10
CA ILE A 113 -8.55 4.47 5.40
C ILE A 113 -8.82 3.29 6.35
N LEU A 114 -8.22 2.15 6.03
CA LEU A 114 -8.06 1.00 6.91
C LEU A 114 -6.57 0.91 7.30
N GLN A 115 -6.30 0.70 8.59
CA GLN A 115 -4.98 0.56 9.21
C GLN A 115 -4.84 -0.84 9.79
#